data_AF-A0A4R0K561-F1
#
_entry.id   AF-A0A4R0K561-F1
#
_cell.length_a   1.000
_cell.length_b   1.000
_cell.length_c   1.000
_cell.angle_alpha   90.00
_cell.angle_beta   90.00
_cell.angle_gamma   90.00
#
_symmetry.space_group_name_H-M   'P 1'
#
loop_
_entity.id
_entity.type
_entity.pdbx_description
1 polymer ?
#
loop_
_entity_poly.entity_id
_entity_poly.type
_entity_poly.pdbx_seq_one_letter_code
_entity_poly.pdbx_strand_id
1 'polypeptide(L)'
;MAKNLVKYGVRYGPLAVEAFRHGREPAQQAMQAALAKRSARKKAIEHALTVRDGSLLKVIREGQAIFFVFSGDAIVTTYPAVPQNTYPDLLRHADLDKREPAALLAARKPKFTPHLPHLRRR
;
A
#
# COMPACT_ATOMS: atom_id res chain seq x y z
N MET A 1 21.65 -20.70 42.63
CA MET A 1 22.24 -20.19 41.37
C MET A 1 21.36 -19.11 40.66
N ALA A 2 20.62 -18.26 41.37
CA ALA A 2 19.74 -17.24 40.75
C ALA A 2 20.24 -15.78 40.85
N LYS A 3 21.33 -15.51 41.59
CA LYS A 3 21.79 -14.14 41.87
C LYS A 3 22.60 -13.48 40.75
N ASN A 4 23.01 -14.23 39.72
CA ASN A 4 23.85 -13.71 38.63
C ASN A 4 23.06 -13.33 37.36
N LEU A 5 21.80 -13.76 37.20
CA LEU A 5 21.01 -13.44 36.01
C LEU A 5 20.50 -11.99 36.00
N VAL A 6 20.18 -11.47 37.18
CA VAL A 6 19.65 -10.10 37.37
C VAL A 6 20.69 -9.03 37.03
N LYS A 7 21.98 -9.30 37.30
CA LYS A 7 23.08 -8.35 37.01
C LYS A 7 23.35 -8.18 35.51
N TYR A 8 23.00 -9.16 34.68
CA TYR A 8 23.21 -9.10 33.23
C TYR A 8 22.05 -8.42 32.47
N GLY A 9 20.82 -8.53 32.97
CA GLY A 9 19.65 -7.87 32.34
C GLY A 9 19.71 -6.34 32.36
N VAL A 10 20.36 -5.74 33.37
CA VAL A 10 20.48 -4.28 33.52
C VAL A 10 21.52 -3.69 32.57
N ARG A 11 22.57 -4.44 32.21
CA ARG A 11 23.65 -3.95 31.34
C ARG A 11 23.29 -3.96 29.84
N TYR A 12 22.40 -4.86 29.42
CA TYR A 12 22.00 -5.00 28.01
C TYR A 12 20.54 -4.60 27.73
N GLY A 13 19.73 -4.35 28.76
CA GLY A 13 18.35 -3.88 28.62
C GLY A 13 18.21 -2.56 27.85
N PRO A 14 19.01 -1.51 28.13
CA PRO A 14 18.86 -0.21 27.46
C PRO A 14 19.16 -0.26 25.95
N LEU A 15 20.27 -0.90 25.56
CA LEU A 15 20.71 -0.99 24.16
C LEU A 15 19.75 -1.82 23.28
N ALA A 16 19.17 -2.89 23.84
CA ALA A 16 18.17 -3.68 23.13
C ALA A 16 16.85 -2.93 22.94
N VAL A 17 16.45 -2.11 23.91
CA VAL A 17 15.22 -1.30 23.85
C VAL A 17 15.36 -0.15 22.86
N GLU A 18 16.52 0.47 22.75
CA GLU A 18 16.79 1.54 21.78
C GLU A 18 16.80 1.04 20.34
N ALA A 19 17.44 -0.11 20.06
CA ALA A 19 17.39 -0.75 18.75
C ALA A 19 15.95 -1.15 18.34
N PHE A 20 15.14 -1.60 19.30
CA PHE A 20 13.73 -1.92 19.05
C PHE A 20 12.84 -0.69 18.86
N ARG A 21 13.17 0.44 19.50
CA ARG A 21 12.45 1.71 19.35
C ARG A 21 12.72 2.34 17.97
N HIS A 22 13.97 2.36 17.52
CA HIS A 22 14.30 2.86 16.18
C HIS A 22 13.83 1.94 15.04
N GLY A 23 13.71 0.63 15.26
CA GLY A 23 13.14 -0.31 14.29
C GLY A 23 11.62 -0.19 14.09
N ARG A 24 10.90 0.48 15.00
CA ARG A 24 9.44 0.63 14.92
C ARG A 24 9.00 1.70 13.93
N GLU A 25 9.76 2.78 13.77
CA GLU A 25 9.45 3.86 12.85
C GLU A 25 9.34 3.40 11.38
N PRO A 26 10.30 2.63 10.81
CA PRO A 26 10.17 2.15 9.43
C PRO A 26 9.04 1.14 9.27
N ALA A 27 8.80 0.28 10.27
CA ALA A 27 7.71 -0.67 10.24
C ALA A 27 6.34 0.04 10.24
N GLN A 28 6.20 1.09 11.06
CA GLN A 28 4.98 1.90 11.11
C GLN A 28 4.75 2.65 9.79
N GLN A 29 5.79 3.23 9.19
CA GLN A 29 5.69 3.90 7.88
C GLN A 29 5.24 2.93 6.78
N ALA A 30 5.81 1.72 6.72
CA ALA A 30 5.40 0.71 5.76
C ALA A 30 3.92 0.28 5.95
N MET A 31 3.48 0.13 7.21
CA MET A 31 2.08 -0.15 7.51
C MET A 31 1.15 0.99 7.07
N GLN A 32 1.52 2.24 7.37
CA GLN A 32 0.74 3.41 6.95
C GLN A 32 0.67 3.53 5.43
N ALA A 33 1.78 3.33 4.72
CA ALA A 33 1.82 3.33 3.26
C ALA A 33 0.94 2.23 2.65
N ALA A 34 0.93 1.03 3.25
CA ALA A 34 0.06 -0.06 2.82
C ALA A 34 -1.42 0.26 3.02
N LEU A 35 -1.78 0.88 4.15
CA LEU A 35 -3.13 1.33 4.44
C LEU A 35 -3.57 2.46 3.49
N ALA A 36 -2.71 3.46 3.28
CA ALA A 36 -2.95 4.56 2.36
C ALA A 36 -3.16 4.06 0.92
N LYS A 37 -2.36 3.08 0.48
CA LYS A 37 -2.56 2.41 -0.82
C LYS A 37 -3.90 1.71 -0.92
N ARG A 38 -4.34 1.00 0.12
CA ARG A 38 -5.64 0.31 0.13
C ARG A 38 -6.80 1.30 0.09
N SER A 39 -6.74 2.37 0.87
CA SER A 39 -7.78 3.39 0.90
C SER A 39 -7.84 4.19 -0.41
N ALA A 40 -6.68 4.55 -0.98
CA ALA A 40 -6.59 5.22 -2.28
C ALA A 40 -7.20 4.35 -3.39
N ARG A 41 -6.89 3.04 -3.41
CA ARG A 41 -7.47 2.09 -4.36
C ARG A 41 -9.00 2.02 -4.22
N LYS A 42 -9.51 1.91 -2.99
CA LYS A 42 -10.96 1.84 -2.73
C LYS A 42 -11.67 3.09 -3.26
N LYS A 43 -11.16 4.28 -2.92
CA LYS A 43 -11.71 5.56 -3.41
C LYS A 43 -11.66 5.67 -4.93
N ALA A 44 -10.55 5.25 -5.55
CA ALA A 44 -10.43 5.25 -7.00
C ALA A 44 -11.45 4.34 -7.68
N ILE A 45 -11.70 3.14 -7.15
CA ILE A 45 -12.71 2.22 -7.68
C ILE A 45 -14.11 2.82 -7.50
N GLU A 46 -14.44 3.32 -6.30
CA GLU A 46 -15.74 3.94 -6.02
C GLU A 46 -16.01 5.10 -6.98
N HIS A 47 -15.02 5.96 -7.21
CA HIS A 47 -15.16 7.06 -8.15
C HIS A 47 -15.27 6.58 -9.60
N ALA A 48 -14.44 5.62 -10.02
CA ALA A 48 -14.50 5.08 -11.37
C ALA A 48 -15.85 4.40 -11.68
N LEU A 49 -16.55 3.85 -10.68
CA LEU A 49 -17.90 3.31 -10.84
C LEU A 49 -18.97 4.38 -11.10
N THR A 50 -18.73 5.62 -10.67
CA THR A 50 -19.65 6.75 -10.91
C THR A 50 -19.44 7.45 -12.24
N VAL A 51 -18.35 7.14 -12.94
CA VAL A 51 -17.94 7.77 -14.19
C VAL A 51 -18.35 6.89 -15.38
N ARG A 52 -18.78 7.52 -16.47
CA ARG A 52 -19.12 6.79 -17.71
C ARG A 52 -17.88 6.13 -18.32
N ASP A 53 -18.00 4.87 -18.70
CA ASP A 53 -16.90 4.05 -19.24
C ASP A 53 -15.66 4.10 -18.34
N GLY A 54 -15.90 4.00 -17.03
CA GLY A 54 -14.91 4.16 -15.97
C GLY A 54 -13.83 3.08 -15.98
N SER A 55 -12.57 3.50 -16.10
CA SER A 55 -11.42 2.61 -16.03
C SER A 55 -10.31 3.16 -15.15
N LEU A 56 -9.40 2.29 -14.73
CA LEU A 56 -8.45 2.58 -13.67
C LEU A 56 -7.05 2.10 -14.06
N LEU A 57 -6.06 2.98 -13.98
CA LEU A 57 -4.65 2.65 -14.22
C LEU A 57 -3.86 2.85 -12.94
N LYS A 58 -3.12 1.83 -12.54
CA LYS A 58 -2.19 1.92 -11.41
C LYS A 58 -0.79 2.23 -11.92
N VAL A 59 -0.28 3.38 -11.54
CA VAL A 59 1.11 3.80 -11.77
C VAL A 59 1.85 3.77 -10.43
N ILE A 60 3.11 3.35 -10.43
CA ILE A 60 3.95 3.40 -9.23
C ILE A 60 5.07 4.41 -9.49
N ARG A 61 5.19 5.39 -8.59
CA ARG A 61 6.26 6.38 -8.60
C ARG A 61 6.85 6.50 -7.20
N GLU A 62 8.17 6.39 -7.08
CA GLU A 62 8.88 6.59 -5.81
C GLU A 62 8.32 5.74 -4.65
N GLY A 63 7.90 4.50 -4.95
CA GLY A 63 7.30 3.59 -3.97
C GLY A 63 5.83 3.86 -3.63
N GLN A 64 5.25 4.95 -4.14
CA GLN A 64 3.83 5.28 -3.97
C GLN A 64 3.00 4.76 -5.15
N ALA A 65 1.87 4.14 -4.87
CA ALA A 65 0.90 3.74 -5.88
C ALA A 65 -0.11 4.87 -6.12
N ILE A 66 -0.14 5.38 -7.35
CA ILE A 66 -1.07 6.39 -7.83
C ILE A 66 -2.07 5.70 -8.76
N PHE A 67 -3.34 5.89 -8.48
CA PHE A 67 -4.46 5.32 -9.22
C PHE A 67 -5.11 6.41 -10.05
N PHE A 68 -4.92 6.36 -11.36
CA PHE A 68 -5.60 7.24 -12.31
C PHE A 68 -6.99 6.68 -12.62
N VAL A 69 -7.99 7.55 -12.57
CA VAL A 69 -9.37 7.25 -12.97
C VAL A 69 -9.64 7.91 -14.31
N PHE A 70 -10.11 7.13 -15.27
CA PHE A 70 -10.42 7.56 -16.62
C PHE A 70 -11.93 7.48 -16.90
N SER A 71 -12.39 8.33 -17.81
CA SER A 71 -13.67 8.23 -18.52
C SER A 71 -13.34 8.07 -20.00
N GLY A 72 -13.45 6.86 -20.54
CA GLY A 72 -12.88 6.55 -21.85
C GLY A 72 -11.38 6.87 -21.88
N ASP A 73 -10.99 7.89 -22.66
CA ASP A 73 -9.60 8.35 -22.79
C ASP A 73 -9.25 9.58 -21.95
N ALA A 74 -10.23 10.23 -21.33
CA ALA A 74 -10.00 11.41 -20.51
C ALA A 74 -9.62 11.01 -19.08
N ILE A 75 -8.57 11.64 -18.53
CA ILE A 75 -8.22 11.52 -17.12
C ILE A 75 -9.18 12.39 -16.32
N VAL A 76 -9.92 11.78 -15.39
CA VAL A 76 -10.84 12.52 -14.52
C VAL A 76 -10.14 12.97 -13.25
N THR A 77 -9.45 12.04 -12.57
CA THR A 77 -8.76 12.32 -11.30
C THR A 77 -7.74 11.24 -10.94
N THR A 78 -7.00 11.47 -9.86
CA THR A 78 -6.00 10.54 -9.32
C THR A 78 -6.18 10.33 -7.83
N TYR A 79 -5.89 9.14 -7.35
CA TYR A 79 -5.81 8.83 -5.92
C TYR A 79 -4.47 8.17 -5.57
N PRO A 80 -3.68 8.74 -4.64
CA PRO A 80 -3.88 10.04 -4.00
C PRO A 80 -3.88 11.19 -5.01
N ALA A 81 -4.42 12.35 -4.61
CA ALA A 81 -4.46 13.52 -5.47
C ALA A 81 -3.03 13.99 -5.78
N VAL A 82 -2.68 14.07 -7.06
CA VAL A 82 -1.41 14.62 -7.52
C VAL A 82 -1.65 15.78 -8.47
N PRO A 83 -0.75 16.78 -8.52
CA PRO A 83 -0.86 17.90 -9.43
C PRO A 83 -0.95 17.47 -10.91
N GLN A 84 -1.82 18.13 -11.68
CA GLN A 84 -2.05 17.79 -13.09
C GLN A 84 -0.83 17.99 -13.97
N ASN A 85 0.04 18.95 -13.65
CA ASN A 85 1.30 19.18 -14.36
C ASN A 85 2.26 17.98 -14.29
N THR A 86 2.12 17.09 -13.31
CA THR A 86 2.93 15.88 -13.18
C THR A 86 2.39 14.69 -14.01
N TYR A 87 1.19 14.79 -14.57
CA TYR A 87 0.55 13.67 -15.29
C TYR A 87 1.37 13.19 -16.50
N PRO A 88 1.92 14.06 -17.37
CA PRO A 88 2.71 13.62 -18.51
C PRO A 88 3.91 12.77 -18.10
N ASP A 89 4.59 13.14 -17.02
CA ASP A 89 5.76 12.40 -16.55
C ASP A 89 5.38 11.07 -15.87
N LEU A 90 4.25 11.01 -15.18
CA LEU A 90 3.73 9.78 -14.58
C LEU A 90 3.25 8.79 -15.65
N LEU A 91 2.69 9.28 -16.75
CA LEU A 91 2.13 8.45 -17.82
C LEU A 91 3.11 8.18 -18.97
N ARG A 92 4.26 8.88 -19.03
CA ARG A 92 5.27 8.78 -20.11
C ARG A 92 5.67 7.35 -20.47
N HIS A 93 5.76 6.48 -19.47
CA HIS A 93 6.16 5.09 -19.63
C HIS A 93 5.09 4.10 -19.16
N ALA A 94 3.88 4.61 -18.88
CA ALA A 94 2.77 3.77 -18.47
C ALA A 94 2.05 3.22 -19.71
N ASP A 95 1.85 1.91 -19.73
CA ASP A 95 1.02 1.25 -20.74
C ASP A 95 -0.46 1.51 -20.41
N LEU A 96 -1.13 2.28 -21.29
CA LEU A 96 -2.53 2.66 -21.14
C LEU A 96 -3.48 1.49 -21.38
N ASP A 97 -3.06 0.44 -22.08
CA ASP A 97 -3.87 -0.75 -22.34
C ASP A 97 -4.01 -1.64 -21.10
N LYS A 98 -3.18 -1.41 -20.08
CA LYS A 98 -3.28 -2.08 -18.77
C LYS A 98 -4.34 -1.48 -17.86
N ARG A 99 -5.17 -0.55 -18.36
CA ARG A 99 -6.34 -0.05 -17.62
C ARG A 99 -7.29 -1.21 -17.31
N GLU A 100 -7.72 -1.28 -16.07
CA GLU A 100 -8.73 -2.25 -15.65
C GLU A 100 -10.09 -1.53 -15.55
N PRO A 101 -11.17 -2.06 -16.16
CA PRO A 101 -12.48 -1.45 -16.05
C PRO A 101 -13.01 -1.56 -14.61
N ALA A 102 -13.66 -0.51 -14.14
CA ALA A 102 -14.10 -0.39 -12.74
C ALA A 102 -15.05 -1.52 -12.32
N ALA A 103 -15.94 -1.93 -13.22
CA ALA A 103 -16.89 -3.02 -12.99
C ALA A 103 -16.18 -4.36 -12.69
N LEU A 104 -15.12 -4.70 -13.45
CA LEU A 104 -14.34 -5.91 -13.20
C LEU A 104 -13.56 -5.83 -11.90
N LEU A 105 -13.00 -4.66 -11.59
CA LEU A 105 -12.27 -4.44 -10.34
C LEU A 105 -13.17 -4.56 -9.10
N ALA A 106 -14.42 -4.10 -9.20
CA ALA A 106 -15.40 -4.19 -8.13
C ALA A 106 -15.93 -5.62 -7.95
N ALA A 107 -16.14 -6.36 -9.04
CA ALA A 107 -16.60 -7.75 -9.00
C ALA A 107 -15.54 -8.73 -8.47
N ARG A 108 -14.26 -8.36 -8.49
CA ARG A 108 -13.16 -9.21 -8.04
C ARG A 108 -13.20 -9.39 -6.52
N LYS A 109 -13.72 -10.55 -6.08
CA LYS A 109 -13.70 -10.95 -4.67
C LYS A 109 -12.26 -10.95 -4.15
N PRO A 110 -11.99 -10.38 -2.95
CA PRO A 110 -10.68 -10.48 -2.34
C PRO A 110 -10.39 -11.96 -2.07
N LYS A 111 -9.32 -12.50 -2.67
CA LYS A 111 -8.83 -13.83 -2.33
C LYS A 111 -8.23 -13.75 -0.93
N PHE A 112 -9.04 -14.03 0.09
CA PHE A 112 -8.56 -14.28 1.43
C PHE A 112 -7.88 -15.65 1.38
N THR A 113 -6.56 -15.68 1.19
CA THR A 113 -5.78 -16.87 1.50
C THR A 113 -5.54 -16.87 3.01
N PRO A 114 -6.15 -17.78 3.78
CA PRO A 114 -5.79 -17.93 5.18
C PRO A 114 -4.36 -18.44 5.22
N HIS A 115 -3.40 -17.55 5.49
CA HIS A 115 -2.06 -17.97 5.89
C HIS A 115 -2.17 -18.54 7.30
N LEU A 116 -2.54 -19.82 7.39
CA LEU A 116 -2.44 -20.58 8.62
C LEU A 116 -0.94 -20.68 8.96
N PRO A 117 -0.50 -20.24 10.15
CA PRO A 117 0.88 -20.47 10.56
C PRO A 117 1.08 -21.99 10.66
N HIS A 118 2.06 -22.51 9.93
CA HIS A 118 2.46 -23.91 10.03
C HIS A 118 2.95 -24.16 11.46
N LEU A 119 2.08 -24.70 12.32
CA LEU A 119 2.45 -25.21 13.62
C LEU A 119 3.35 -26.42 13.40
N ARG A 120 4.66 -26.18 13.50
CA ARG A 120 5.69 -27.21 13.46
C ARG A 120 5.51 -28.08 14.71
N ARG A 121 4.80 -29.22 14.58
CA ARG A 121 4.75 -30.24 15.63
C ARG A 121 6.18 -30.74 15.86
N ARG A 122 6.62 -30.67 17.11
CA ARG A 122 7.86 -31.30 17.60
C ARG A 122 7.62 -32.78 17.83
#